data_AF-A0A1R0LHX2-F1
#
_entry.id   AF-A0A1R0LHX2-F1
#
_cell.length_a   1.000
_cell.length_b   1.000
_cell.length_c   1.000
_cell.angle_alpha   90.00
_cell.angle_beta   90.00
_cell.angle_gamma   90.00
#
_symmetry.space_group_name_H-M   'P 1'
#
loop_
_entity.id
_entity.type
_entity.pdbx_description
1 polymer ?
#
loop_
_entity_poly.entity_id
_entity_poly.type
_entity_poly.pdbx_seq_one_letter_code
_entity_poly.pdbx_strand_id
1 'polypeptide(L)'
;MRLPGNLTPAPCAPGRVCPSIRLTLDDGVERTYLLDLLACAGTGCGTYEPRVHLAHILARQGHRPDWLAEFTGLPPAAARCIADAAAHP
;
A
#
# COMPACT_ATOMS: atom_id res chain seq x y z
N MET A 1 -21.12 -25.00 25.78
CA MET A 1 -20.17 -23.89 25.58
C MET A 1 -20.61 -23.10 24.36
N ARG A 2 -21.09 -21.86 24.55
CA ARG A 2 -21.60 -20.98 23.48
C ARG A 2 -20.46 -20.03 23.09
N LEU A 3 -20.06 -20.02 21.81
CA LEU A 3 -19.18 -18.97 21.27
C LEU A 3 -19.93 -17.63 21.31
N PRO A 4 -19.32 -16.53 21.79
CA PRO A 4 -19.95 -15.24 21.71
C PRO A 4 -20.01 -14.81 20.24
N GLY A 5 -21.24 -14.61 19.76
CA GLY A 5 -21.52 -13.98 18.49
C GLY A 5 -21.17 -12.49 18.49
N ASN A 6 -20.99 -11.96 17.28
CA ASN A 6 -20.74 -10.56 16.93
C ASN A 6 -19.30 -10.07 17.08
N LEU A 7 -18.44 -10.51 16.15
CA LEU A 7 -17.36 -9.66 15.64
C LEU A 7 -17.94 -8.63 14.68
N THR A 8 -18.73 -7.69 15.18
CA THR A 8 -19.02 -6.47 14.42
C THR A 8 -17.71 -5.68 14.40
N PRO A 9 -17.09 -5.41 13.23
CA PRO A 9 -15.89 -4.58 13.19
C PRO A 9 -16.20 -3.22 13.82
N ALA A 10 -15.42 -2.84 14.83
CA ALA A 10 -15.58 -1.57 15.51
C ALA A 10 -15.42 -0.43 14.49
N PRO A 11 -16.24 0.64 14.56
CA PRO A 11 -16.02 1.82 13.73
C PRO A 11 -14.65 2.44 14.04
N CYS A 12 -13.96 2.87 12.98
CA CYS A 12 -12.57 3.33 13.01
C CYS A 12 -12.32 4.42 14.06
N ALA A 13 -11.17 4.34 14.75
CA ALA A 13 -10.67 5.47 15.53
C ALA A 13 -10.28 6.63 14.60
N PRO A 14 -10.83 7.84 14.77
CA PRO A 14 -10.43 9.00 13.99
C PRO A 14 -9.00 9.39 14.37
N GLY A 15 -8.08 9.40 13.40
CA GLY A 15 -6.73 9.96 13.57
C GLY A 15 -5.56 9.12 13.05
N ARG A 16 -5.76 7.86 12.62
CA ARG A 16 -4.69 7.09 11.97
C ARG A 16 -4.71 7.32 10.46
N VAL A 17 -3.75 8.08 9.96
CA VAL A 17 -3.52 8.18 8.52
C VAL A 17 -2.96 6.85 8.04
N CYS A 18 -3.70 6.18 7.17
CA CYS A 18 -3.27 4.95 6.54
C CYS A 18 -2.30 5.29 5.39
N PRO A 19 -1.01 4.87 5.45
CA PRO A 19 -0.05 5.15 4.40
C PRO A 19 -0.50 4.47 3.10
N SER A 20 -0.84 5.29 2.12
CA SER A 20 -1.41 4.87 0.86
C SER A 20 -1.01 5.82 -0.26
N ILE A 21 -1.08 5.33 -1.50
CA ILE A 21 -0.65 6.07 -2.70
C ILE A 21 -1.63 5.83 -3.84
N ARG A 22 -1.91 6.84 -4.65
CA ARG A 22 -2.67 6.65 -5.89
C ARG A 22 -1.74 6.25 -7.03
N LEU A 23 -2.03 5.13 -7.66
CA LEU A 23 -1.25 4.59 -8.77
C LEU A 23 -2.17 4.09 -9.87
N THR A 24 -1.65 4.08 -11.09
CA THR A 24 -2.22 3.35 -12.21
C THR A 24 -1.28 2.19 -12.52
N LEU A 25 -1.80 0.96 -12.48
CA LEU A 25 -1.05 -0.25 -12.80
C LEU A 25 -1.32 -0.70 -14.25
N ASP A 26 -0.98 -1.94 -14.57
CA ASP A 26 -1.06 -2.49 -15.94
C ASP A 26 -2.49 -2.50 -16.52
N ASP A 27 -3.51 -2.46 -15.67
CA ASP A 27 -4.92 -2.40 -16.09
C ASP A 27 -5.39 -0.99 -16.48
N GLY A 28 -4.52 0.01 -16.33
CA GLY A 28 -4.80 1.40 -16.72
C GLY A 28 -5.79 2.14 -15.82
N VAL A 29 -6.21 1.55 -14.70
CA VAL A 29 -7.18 2.17 -13.79
C VAL A 29 -6.49 2.72 -12.54
N GLU A 30 -6.69 4.01 -12.28
CA GLU A 30 -6.17 4.65 -11.07
C GLU A 30 -6.89 4.13 -9.81
N ARG A 31 -6.11 3.68 -8.82
CA ARG A 31 -6.63 3.26 -7.51
C ARG A 31 -5.69 3.70 -6.40
N THR A 32 -6.24 3.81 -5.19
CA THR A 32 -5.46 3.98 -3.97
C THR A 32 -4.94 2.63 -3.51
N TYR A 33 -3.63 2.48 -3.41
CA TYR A 33 -2.95 1.28 -2.94
C TYR A 33 -2.34 1.49 -1.56
N LEU A 34 -2.40 0.44 -0.74
CA LEU A 34 -1.84 0.43 0.60
C LEU A 34 -0.32 0.26 0.57
N LEU A 35 0.39 1.09 1.33
CA LEU A 35 1.85 1.01 1.50
C LEU A 35 2.25 0.24 2.76
N ASP A 36 1.37 0.13 3.76
CA ASP A 36 1.54 -0.71 4.95
C ASP A 36 0.19 -1.28 5.39
N LEU A 37 0.02 -2.60 5.23
CA LEU A 37 -1.21 -3.29 5.58
C LEU A 37 -1.48 -3.29 7.09
N LEU A 38 -0.45 -3.36 7.93
CA LEU A 38 -0.59 -3.41 9.39
C LEU A 38 -0.91 -2.03 9.95
N ALA A 39 -0.34 -0.97 9.39
CA ALA A 39 -0.69 0.40 9.74
C ALA A 39 -2.16 0.71 9.41
N CYS A 40 -2.67 0.11 8.33
CA CYS A 40 -4.03 0.29 7.80
C CYS A 40 -5.04 -0.79 8.24
N ALA A 41 -4.68 -1.68 9.17
CA ALA A 41 -5.57 -2.72 9.64
C ALA A 41 -6.85 -2.09 10.24
N GLY A 42 -8.00 -2.35 9.60
CA GLY A 42 -9.30 -1.84 10.02
C GLY A 42 -9.72 -0.49 9.41
N THR A 43 -8.89 0.19 8.61
CA THR A 43 -9.23 1.52 8.08
C THR A 43 -10.02 1.51 6.78
N GLY A 44 -10.27 0.36 6.16
CA GLY A 44 -11.15 0.20 4.97
C GLY A 44 -10.75 0.99 3.71
N CYS A 45 -9.64 1.74 3.73
CA CYS A 45 -9.24 2.64 2.66
C CYS A 45 -8.12 2.03 1.82
N GLY A 46 -8.40 1.69 0.55
CA GLY A 46 -7.39 1.31 -0.44
C GLY A 46 -7.27 -0.20 -0.72
N THR A 47 -6.65 -0.53 -1.84
CA THR A 47 -6.40 -1.89 -2.32
C THR A 47 -5.03 -2.36 -1.87
N TYR A 48 -4.96 -3.58 -1.32
CA TYR A 48 -3.68 -4.22 -1.07
C TYR A 48 -3.18 -4.90 -2.34
N GLU A 49 -2.02 -4.47 -2.84
CA GLU A 49 -1.30 -5.12 -3.94
C GLU A 49 0.10 -5.49 -3.42
N PRO A 50 0.46 -6.79 -3.33
CA PRO A 50 1.73 -7.23 -2.77
C PRO A 50 2.95 -6.62 -3.46
N ARG A 51 2.90 -6.42 -4.79
CA ARG A 51 4.00 -5.79 -5.53
C ARG A 51 4.24 -4.34 -5.11
N VAL A 52 3.17 -3.58 -4.88
CA VAL A 52 3.24 -2.18 -4.42
C VAL A 52 3.84 -2.11 -3.01
N HIS A 53 3.37 -2.96 -2.09
CA HIS A 53 3.90 -3.02 -0.73
C HIS A 53 5.39 -3.40 -0.71
N LEU A 54 5.78 -4.43 -1.48
CA LEU A 54 7.18 -4.85 -1.61
C LEU A 54 8.05 -3.74 -2.18
N ALA A 55 7.62 -3.09 -3.27
CA ALA A 55 8.34 -1.98 -3.88
C ALA A 55 8.56 -0.83 -2.88
N HIS A 56 7.58 -0.53 -2.03
CA HIS A 56 7.70 0.51 -1.01
C HIS A 56 8.74 0.16 0.07
N ILE A 57 8.75 -1.08 0.57
CA ILE A 57 9.76 -1.55 1.53
C ILE A 57 11.17 -1.44 0.93
N LEU A 58 11.34 -1.90 -0.32
CA LEU A 58 12.64 -1.86 -1.01
C LEU A 58 13.07 -0.42 -1.32
N ALA A 59 12.15 0.46 -1.70
CA ALA A 59 12.44 1.87 -1.89
C ALA A 59 12.94 2.53 -0.59
N ARG A 60 12.35 2.21 0.57
CA ARG A 60 12.82 2.68 1.89
C ARG A 60 14.22 2.18 2.24
N GLN A 61 14.67 1.07 1.63
CA GLN A 61 16.02 0.54 1.78
C GLN A 61 17.03 1.16 0.80
N GLY A 62 16.61 2.11 -0.05
CA GLY A 62 17.48 2.84 -0.97
C GLY A 62 17.57 2.26 -2.38
N HIS A 63 16.71 1.31 -2.73
CA HIS A 63 16.68 0.76 -4.09
C HIS A 63 16.14 1.78 -5.10
N ARG A 64 16.78 1.84 -6.28
CA ARG A 64 16.44 2.80 -7.35
C ARG A 64 15.12 2.44 -8.04
N PRO A 65 14.32 3.43 -8.49
CA PRO A 65 13.01 3.19 -9.10
C PRO A 65 13.06 2.30 -10.35
N ASP A 66 14.08 2.44 -11.19
CA ASP A 66 14.21 1.60 -12.41
C ASP A 66 14.40 0.12 -12.05
N TRP A 67 15.23 -0.15 -11.04
CA TRP A 67 15.43 -1.51 -10.51
C TRP A 67 14.17 -2.04 -9.83
N LEU A 68 13.42 -1.20 -9.11
CA LEU A 68 12.14 -1.59 -8.51
C LEU A 68 11.13 -2.01 -9.57
N ALA A 69 11.02 -1.27 -10.67
CA ALA A 69 10.12 -1.60 -11.77
C ALA A 69 10.46 -2.97 -12.37
N GLU A 70 11.73 -3.23 -12.64
CA GLU A 70 12.20 -4.51 -13.17
C GLU A 70 11.96 -5.66 -12.19
N PHE A 71 12.34 -5.48 -10.93
CA PHE A 71 12.26 -6.53 -9.91
C PHE A 71 10.82 -6.89 -9.54
N THR A 72 9.93 -5.91 -9.46
CA THR A 72 8.54 -6.12 -9.05
C THR A 72 7.60 -6.32 -10.24
N GLY A 73 8.03 -6.03 -11.46
CA GLY A 73 7.18 -6.00 -12.64
C GLY A 73 6.09 -4.93 -12.57
N LEU A 74 6.31 -3.84 -11.83
CA LEU A 74 5.42 -2.68 -11.80
C LEU A 74 5.72 -1.74 -12.96
N PRO A 75 4.72 -0.99 -13.46
CA PRO A 75 4.97 0.07 -14.43
C PRO A 75 6.04 1.05 -13.95
N PRO A 76 6.97 1.52 -14.81
CA PRO A 76 8.04 2.44 -14.41
C PRO A 76 7.54 3.70 -13.71
N ALA A 77 6.40 4.25 -14.15
CA ALA A 77 5.76 5.39 -13.51
C ALA A 77 5.29 5.07 -12.08
N ALA A 78 4.71 3.89 -11.86
CA ALA A 78 4.27 3.47 -10.53
C ALA A 78 5.46 3.26 -9.58
N ALA A 79 6.54 2.62 -10.06
CA ALA A 79 7.76 2.44 -9.28
C ALA A 79 8.42 3.78 -8.90
N ARG A 80 8.42 4.76 -9.81
CA ARG A 80 8.86 6.14 -9.54
C ARG A 80 8.05 6.79 -8.41
N CYS A 81 6.73 6.77 -8.51
CA CYS A 81 5.85 7.33 -7.48
C CYS A 81 6.04 6.66 -6.12
N ILE A 82 6.22 5.34 -6.09
CA ILE A 82 6.48 4.59 -4.85
C ILE A 82 7.82 5.00 -4.23
N ALA A 83 8.86 5.19 -5.05
CA ALA A 83 10.16 5.65 -4.58
C ALA A 83 10.10 7.07 -4.01
N ASP A 84 9.39 7.98 -4.67
CA ASP A 84 9.18 9.35 -4.20
C ASP A 84 8.41 9.39 -2.87
N ALA A 85 7.39 8.53 -2.72
CA ALA A 85 6.64 8.39 -1.46
C ALA A 85 7.48 7.77 -0.35
N ALA A 86 8.36 6.80 -0.65
CA ALA A 86 9.27 6.23 0.34
C ALA A 86 10.32 7.23 0.86
N ALA A 87 10.67 8.25 0.06
CA ALA A 87 11.56 9.33 0.47
C ALA A 87 10.89 10.36 1.40
N HIS A 88 9.56 10.40 1.45
CA HIS A 88 8.77 11.37 2.23
C HIS A 88 7.68 10.65 3.06
N PRO A 89 8.07 10.01 4.18
CA PRO A 89 7.17 9.22 5.02
C PRO A 89 6.09 10.03 5.75
#